data_AF-A0A2S4V3D0-F1
#
_entry.id   AF-A0A2S4V3D0-F1
#
_cell.length_a   1.000
_cell.length_b   1.000
_cell.length_c   1.000
_cell.angle_alpha   90.00
_cell.angle_beta   90.00
_cell.angle_gamma   90.00
#
_symmetry.space_group_name_H-M   'P 1'
#
loop_
_entity.id
_entity.type
_entity.pdbx_description
1 polymer ?
#
loop_
_entity_poly.entity_id
_entity_poly.type
_entity_poly.pdbx_seq_one_letter_code
_entity_poly.pdbx_strand_id
1 'polypeptide(L)'
;MADSPRTNADKLRHQRQCWHYGDLVDYGFKRLRTKYHFRTADQPDPESIEHALSALSIDKAKSQEALAHQLLSSLLPLLHSQITSLSLVLKTSSLRREPGPKLSLVLQIQGQLDSTMDELRYLIATLCPENPSLPDRADDQHLRRFKSYRLDRLNNEFRSLFSWGMCDLFQAANERIGQMELTSIPSIHDEDADTRKKDVEWSVSYALNRIKAMSDSLSTSELAARQVYWELDRPDIDNLLNNIIKKLNPSTDSRKVEGRPTLPAHTLVNQSFD
;
A
#
# COMPACT_ATOMS: atom_id res chain seq x y z
N MET A 1 -39.46 27.54 20.00
CA MET A 1 -38.34 28.51 19.99
C MET A 1 -37.78 28.53 18.58
N ALA A 2 -38.06 29.57 17.80
CA ALA A 2 -37.60 29.70 16.42
C ALA A 2 -36.18 30.27 16.41
N ASP A 3 -35.25 29.58 15.74
CA ASP A 3 -33.85 29.99 15.62
C ASP A 3 -33.75 31.33 14.88
N SER A 4 -32.93 32.28 15.37
CA SER A 4 -32.84 33.64 14.84
C SER A 4 -32.30 33.65 13.39
N PRO A 5 -32.82 34.50 12.48
CA PRO A 5 -32.40 34.52 11.07
C PRO A 5 -30.89 34.76 10.86
N ARG A 6 -30.23 35.49 11.78
CA ARG A 6 -28.77 35.67 11.77
C ARG A 6 -28.01 34.37 12.05
N THR A 7 -28.47 33.58 13.02
CA THR A 7 -27.88 32.29 13.39
C THR A 7 -27.95 31.27 12.25
N ASN A 8 -29.05 31.27 11.48
CA ASN A 8 -29.19 30.40 10.30
C ASN A 8 -28.29 30.83 9.14
N ALA A 9 -28.12 32.14 8.92
CA ALA A 9 -27.20 32.65 7.90
C ALA A 9 -25.73 32.29 8.20
N ASP A 10 -25.32 32.35 9.47
CA ASP A 10 -23.96 32.01 9.91
C ASP A 10 -23.69 30.49 9.80
N LYS A 11 -24.66 29.65 10.18
CA LYS A 11 -24.59 28.18 9.97
C LYS A 11 -24.42 27.84 8.48
N LEU A 12 -25.21 28.46 7.61
CA LEU A 12 -25.13 28.24 6.16
C LEU A 12 -23.82 28.76 5.54
N ARG A 13 -23.23 29.82 6.09
CA ARG A 13 -21.90 30.31 5.67
C ARG A 13 -20.81 29.34 6.09
N HIS A 14 -20.85 28.86 7.33
CA HIS A 14 -19.89 27.89 7.84
C HIS A 14 -19.94 26.57 7.06
N GLN A 15 -21.14 26.07 6.77
CA GLN A 15 -21.34 24.86 5.95
C GLN A 15 -20.78 25.02 4.54
N ARG A 16 -21.06 26.15 3.87
CA ARG A 16 -20.50 26.43 2.53
C ARG A 16 -18.98 26.51 2.52
N GLN A 17 -18.38 27.07 3.55
CA GLN A 17 -16.92 27.13 3.67
C GLN A 17 -16.33 25.73 3.89
N CYS A 18 -16.98 24.88 4.68
CA CYS A 18 -16.57 23.48 4.86
C CYS A 18 -16.63 22.71 3.53
N TRP A 19 -17.72 22.86 2.78
CA TRP A 19 -17.85 22.24 1.45
C TRP A 19 -16.80 22.75 0.47
N HIS A 20 -16.51 24.05 0.44
CA HIS A 20 -15.46 24.58 -0.42
C HIS A 20 -14.10 23.91 -0.15
N TYR A 21 -13.70 23.79 1.12
CA TYR A 21 -12.47 23.07 1.46
C TYR A 21 -12.56 21.57 1.18
N GLY A 22 -13.71 20.94 1.41
CA GLY A 22 -13.91 19.52 1.11
C GLY A 22 -13.80 19.20 -0.37
N ASP A 23 -14.37 20.04 -1.23
CA ASP A 23 -14.31 19.90 -2.68
C ASP A 23 -12.88 20.08 -3.20
N LEU A 24 -12.13 21.04 -2.64
CA LEU A 24 -10.71 21.22 -2.96
C LEU A 24 -9.88 20.00 -2.56
N VAL A 25 -10.15 19.43 -1.38
CA VAL A 25 -9.44 18.23 -0.91
C VAL A 25 -9.78 17.03 -1.79
N ASP A 26 -11.05 16.81 -2.10
CA ASP A 26 -11.49 15.72 -2.99
C ASP A 26 -10.82 15.81 -4.37
N TYR A 27 -10.86 17.01 -4.96
CA TYR A 27 -10.18 17.30 -6.21
C TYR A 27 -8.66 17.06 -6.10
N GLY A 28 -8.04 17.51 -5.02
CA GLY A 28 -6.61 17.34 -4.76
C GLY A 28 -6.18 15.87 -4.77
N PHE A 29 -6.91 14.99 -4.09
CA PHE A 29 -6.61 13.56 -4.08
C PHE A 29 -6.88 12.90 -5.43
N LYS A 30 -7.96 13.28 -6.13
CA LYS A 30 -8.22 12.79 -7.50
C LYS A 30 -7.08 13.18 -8.44
N ARG A 31 -6.62 14.43 -8.38
CA ARG A 31 -5.48 14.93 -9.16
C ARG A 31 -4.20 14.16 -8.86
N LEU A 32 -3.87 13.96 -7.58
CA LEU A 32 -2.69 13.20 -7.17
C LEU A 32 -2.76 11.74 -7.65
N ARG A 33 -3.92 11.10 -7.49
CA ARG A 33 -4.16 9.74 -8.00
C ARG A 33 -3.89 9.67 -9.50
N THR A 34 -4.48 10.56 -10.30
CA THR A 34 -4.27 10.57 -11.76
C THR A 34 -2.81 10.84 -12.14
N LYS A 35 -2.13 11.76 -11.45
CA LYS A 35 -0.74 12.12 -11.72
C LYS A 35 0.23 10.95 -11.49
N TYR A 36 0.03 10.18 -10.42
CA TYR A 36 0.96 9.12 -10.00
C TYR A 36 0.51 7.70 -10.35
N HIS A 37 -0.65 7.55 -10.98
CA HIS A 37 -1.16 6.24 -11.36
C HIS A 37 -0.31 5.63 -12.47
N PHE A 38 0.07 4.36 -12.32
CA PHE A 38 1.06 3.69 -13.16
C PHE A 38 0.72 3.59 -14.65
N ARG A 39 -0.56 3.73 -15.02
CA ARG A 39 -0.99 3.73 -16.43
C ARG A 39 -0.98 5.11 -17.09
N THR A 40 -0.98 6.17 -16.28
CA THR A 40 -1.16 7.56 -16.74
C THR A 40 0.00 8.47 -16.35
N ALA A 41 0.89 8.01 -15.46
CA ALA A 41 2.06 8.77 -15.06
C ALA A 41 3.06 8.87 -16.22
N ASP A 42 3.35 10.10 -16.64
CA ASP A 42 4.40 10.36 -17.61
C ASP A 42 5.76 9.97 -17.02
N GLN A 43 6.62 9.42 -17.88
CA GLN A 43 8.01 9.27 -17.51
C GLN A 43 8.65 10.64 -17.35
N PRO A 44 9.50 10.82 -16.32
CA PRO A 44 10.19 12.08 -16.15
C PRO A 44 11.15 12.30 -17.32
N ASP A 45 11.01 13.44 -18.01
CA ASP A 45 11.93 13.81 -19.06
C ASP A 45 13.32 14.20 -18.49
N PRO A 46 14.39 14.14 -19.29
CA PRO A 46 15.74 14.43 -18.82
C PRO A 46 15.94 15.84 -18.27
N GLU A 47 15.24 16.85 -18.79
CA GLU A 47 15.35 18.24 -18.32
C GLU A 47 14.71 18.41 -16.95
N SER A 48 13.54 17.80 -16.75
CA SER A 48 12.86 17.76 -15.45
C SER A 48 13.67 17.03 -14.38
N ILE A 49 14.35 15.94 -14.73
CA ILE A 49 15.29 15.24 -13.83
C ILE A 49 16.41 16.20 -13.41
N GLU A 50 17.00 16.92 -14.35
CA GLU A 50 18.11 17.85 -14.08
C GLU A 50 17.69 19.02 -13.17
N HIS A 51 16.49 19.57 -13.40
CA HIS A 51 15.91 20.59 -12.53
C HIS A 51 15.65 20.07 -11.11
N ALA A 52 15.10 18.88 -10.96
CA ALA A 52 14.84 18.28 -9.65
C ALA A 52 16.13 18.00 -8.88
N LEU A 53 17.15 17.44 -9.54
CA LEU A 53 18.46 17.20 -8.91
C LEU A 53 19.13 18.51 -8.46
N SER A 54 19.02 19.55 -9.28
CA SER A 54 19.53 20.89 -8.95
C SER A 54 18.81 21.51 -7.75
N ALA A 55 17.47 21.38 -7.67
CA ALA A 55 16.68 21.84 -6.53
C ALA A 55 17.07 21.14 -5.23
N LEU A 56 17.48 19.86 -5.33
CA LEU A 56 17.98 19.07 -4.21
C LEU A 56 19.45 19.34 -3.87
N SER A 57 20.11 20.28 -4.56
CA SER A 57 21.55 20.58 -4.46
C SER A 57 22.43 19.34 -4.70
N ILE A 58 21.92 18.39 -5.49
CA ILE A 58 22.66 17.23 -5.98
C ILE A 58 23.28 17.62 -7.31
N ASP A 59 24.58 17.83 -7.29
CA ASP A 59 25.35 17.96 -8.52
C ASP A 59 25.28 16.63 -9.30
N LYS A 60 25.07 16.68 -10.62
CA LYS A 60 25.07 15.53 -11.53
C LYS A 60 26.40 14.75 -11.45
N ALA A 61 27.48 15.41 -11.00
CA ALA A 61 28.78 14.80 -10.73
C ALA A 61 28.87 14.04 -9.39
N LYS A 62 27.87 14.10 -8.50
CA LYS A 62 27.87 13.37 -7.22
C LYS A 62 27.46 11.91 -7.42
N SER A 63 28.20 11.04 -6.76
CA SER A 63 28.08 9.59 -6.81
C SER A 63 26.68 9.09 -6.43
N GLN A 64 26.33 7.88 -6.90
CA GLN A 64 25.11 7.15 -6.50
C GLN A 64 24.91 7.10 -4.96
N GLU A 65 25.99 7.26 -4.19
CA GLU A 65 26.00 7.36 -2.74
C GLU A 65 25.28 8.59 -2.19
N ALA A 66 25.42 9.74 -2.84
CA ALA A 66 24.73 10.97 -2.43
C ALA A 66 23.21 10.85 -2.65
N LEU A 67 22.82 10.29 -3.80
CA LEU A 67 21.43 9.99 -4.12
C LEU A 67 20.82 8.99 -3.12
N ALA A 68 21.52 7.89 -2.86
CA ALA A 68 21.08 6.90 -1.87
C ALA A 68 21.00 7.48 -0.45
N HIS A 69 21.97 8.31 -0.05
CA HIS A 69 21.93 8.98 1.24
C HIS A 69 20.72 9.92 1.34
N GLN A 70 20.42 10.70 0.31
CA GLN A 70 19.27 11.60 0.31
C GLN A 70 17.95 10.83 0.36
N LEU A 71 17.84 9.75 -0.40
CA LEU A 71 16.67 8.87 -0.36
C LEU A 71 16.43 8.33 1.05
N LEU A 72 17.46 7.76 1.68
CA LEU A 72 17.37 7.11 3.00
C LEU A 72 17.22 8.09 4.16
N SER A 73 18.00 9.17 4.18
CA SER A 73 18.08 10.09 5.32
C SER A 73 17.02 11.19 5.30
N SER A 74 16.43 11.49 4.13
CA SER A 74 15.52 12.64 3.96
C SER A 74 14.18 12.26 3.35
N LEU A 75 14.15 11.76 2.11
CA LEU A 75 12.88 11.59 1.38
C LEU A 75 11.98 10.50 1.97
N LEU A 76 12.53 9.31 2.26
CA LEU A 76 11.74 8.21 2.83
C LEU A 76 11.18 8.55 4.23
N PRO A 77 11.97 9.10 5.18
CA PRO A 77 11.45 9.56 6.46
C PRO A 77 10.39 10.67 6.33
N LEU A 78 10.59 11.61 5.41
CA LEU A 78 9.65 12.69 5.16
C LEU A 78 8.31 12.15 4.65
N LEU A 79 8.34 11.26 3.66
CA LEU A 79 7.15 10.63 3.11
C LEU A 79 6.41 9.80 4.16
N HIS A 80 7.14 9.05 5.00
CA HIS A 80 6.57 8.31 6.13
C HIS A 80 5.82 9.26 7.08
N SER A 81 6.43 10.39 7.44
CA SER A 81 5.83 11.38 8.33
C SER A 81 4.55 11.98 7.71
N GLN A 82 4.59 12.36 6.44
CA GLN A 82 3.44 12.92 5.72
C GLN A 82 2.25 11.94 5.67
N ILE A 83 2.50 10.67 5.36
CA ILE A 83 1.47 9.61 5.36
C ILE A 83 0.88 9.41 6.77
N THR A 84 1.74 9.40 7.80
CA THR A 84 1.31 9.23 9.19
C THR A 84 0.44 10.41 9.64
N SER A 85 0.86 11.64 9.31
CA SER A 85 0.09 12.85 9.60
C SER A 85 -1.25 12.85 8.88
N LEU A 86 -1.28 12.45 7.61
CA LEU A 86 -2.53 12.32 6.85
C LEU A 86 -3.49 11.33 7.52
N SER A 87 -2.99 10.14 7.88
CA SER A 87 -3.74 9.11 8.57
C SER A 87 -4.36 9.63 9.87
N LEU A 88 -3.57 10.34 10.68
CA LEU A 88 -4.04 10.90 11.93
C LEU A 88 -5.18 11.91 11.71
N VAL A 89 -5.01 12.84 10.76
CA VAL A 89 -6.04 13.84 10.45
C VAL A 89 -7.33 13.18 9.99
N LEU A 90 -7.26 12.17 9.12
CA LEU A 90 -8.42 11.44 8.59
C LEU A 90 -9.10 10.52 9.63
N LYS A 91 -8.35 9.96 10.59
CA LYS A 91 -8.91 9.11 11.65
C LYS A 91 -9.65 9.88 12.73
N THR A 92 -9.25 11.12 13.01
CA THR A 92 -9.77 11.85 14.17
C THR A 92 -11.26 12.21 14.05
N SER A 93 -12.04 11.93 15.10
CA SER A 93 -13.39 12.51 15.28
C SER A 93 -13.38 14.04 15.27
N SER A 94 -12.21 14.64 15.53
CA SER A 94 -11.97 16.08 15.41
C SER A 94 -12.14 16.63 13.99
N LEU A 95 -11.95 15.81 12.94
CA LEU A 95 -12.22 16.22 11.56
C LEU A 95 -13.69 16.58 11.34
N ARG A 96 -14.63 15.88 12.01
CA ARG A 96 -16.07 16.24 11.98
C ARG A 96 -16.41 17.44 12.86
N ARG A 97 -15.66 17.66 13.94
CA ARG A 97 -15.92 18.73 14.91
C ARG A 97 -15.40 20.09 14.42
N GLU A 98 -14.24 20.10 13.78
CA GLU A 98 -13.57 21.29 13.26
C GLU A 98 -13.11 21.06 11.81
N PRO A 99 -14.06 20.89 10.86
CA PRO A 99 -13.76 20.51 9.48
C PRO A 99 -12.89 21.53 8.75
N GLY A 100 -13.13 22.84 8.90
CA GLY A 100 -12.37 23.88 8.19
C GLY A 100 -10.85 23.80 8.40
N PRO A 101 -10.34 23.96 9.63
CA PRO A 101 -8.89 23.90 9.91
C PRO A 101 -8.27 22.55 9.53
N LYS A 102 -9.00 21.45 9.71
CA LYS A 102 -8.50 20.11 9.41
C LYS A 102 -8.43 19.84 7.91
N LEU A 103 -9.42 20.27 7.13
CA LEU A 103 -9.38 20.19 5.67
C LEU A 103 -8.28 21.08 5.10
N SER A 104 -8.05 22.27 5.67
CA SER A 104 -6.89 23.11 5.31
C SER A 104 -5.56 22.39 5.57
N LEU A 105 -5.43 21.67 6.69
CA LEU A 105 -4.25 20.85 6.97
C LEU A 105 -4.11 19.70 5.96
N VAL A 106 -5.21 19.06 5.57
CA VAL A 106 -5.17 18.03 4.51
C VAL A 106 -4.68 18.62 3.18
N LEU A 107 -5.13 19.80 2.77
CA LEU A 107 -4.65 20.48 1.56
C LEU A 107 -3.13 20.75 1.63
N GLN A 108 -2.63 21.18 2.79
CA GLN A 108 -1.20 21.38 2.99
C GLN A 108 -0.43 20.05 2.84
N ILE A 109 -0.92 18.98 3.46
CA ILE A 109 -0.30 17.65 3.36
C ILE A 109 -0.35 17.14 1.91
N GLN A 110 -1.42 17.39 1.15
CA GLN A 110 -1.50 17.04 -0.27
C GLN A 110 -0.42 17.72 -1.10
N GLY A 111 -0.19 19.02 -0.91
CA GLY A 111 0.87 19.75 -1.63
C GLY A 111 2.28 19.27 -1.26
N GLN A 112 2.49 18.95 0.02
CA GLN A 112 3.73 18.35 0.50
C GLN A 112 3.97 16.96 -0.10
N LEU A 113 2.94 16.10 -0.13
CA LEU A 113 3.01 14.78 -0.74
C LEU A 113 3.30 14.89 -2.24
N ASP A 114 2.67 15.82 -2.95
CA ASP A 114 2.93 16.06 -4.37
C ASP A 114 4.42 16.34 -4.62
N SER A 115 4.99 17.25 -3.84
CA SER A 115 6.40 17.63 -4.00
C SER A 115 7.35 16.48 -3.65
N THR A 116 7.14 15.81 -2.51
CA THR A 116 7.97 14.68 -2.09
C THR A 116 7.92 13.52 -3.09
N MET A 117 6.72 13.22 -3.63
CA MET A 117 6.54 12.13 -4.58
C MET A 117 7.19 12.41 -5.92
N ASP A 118 7.14 13.66 -6.40
CA ASP A 118 7.88 14.07 -7.59
C ASP A 118 9.39 13.91 -7.37
N GLU A 119 9.94 14.46 -6.28
CA GLU A 119 11.36 14.32 -5.94
C GLU A 119 11.80 12.85 -5.87
N LEU A 120 10.98 12.01 -5.25
CA LEU A 120 11.23 10.58 -5.15
C LEU A 120 11.24 9.91 -6.54
N ARG A 121 10.31 10.26 -7.42
CA ARG A 121 10.25 9.75 -8.79
C ARG A 121 11.51 10.11 -9.58
N TYR A 122 11.97 11.36 -9.50
CA TYR A 122 13.19 11.81 -10.19
C TYR A 122 14.45 11.11 -9.63
N LEU A 123 14.54 10.98 -8.31
CA LEU A 123 15.69 10.35 -7.66
C LEU A 123 15.78 8.86 -8.02
N ILE A 124 14.65 8.14 -8.02
CA ILE A 124 14.60 6.72 -8.42
C ILE A 124 14.91 6.55 -9.91
N ALA A 125 14.39 7.40 -10.80
CA ALA A 125 14.73 7.35 -12.22
C ALA A 125 16.23 7.54 -12.48
N THR A 126 16.89 8.35 -11.64
CA THR A 126 18.35 8.57 -11.72
C THR A 126 19.15 7.40 -11.14
N LEU A 127 18.68 6.80 -10.03
CA LEU A 127 19.34 5.65 -9.39
C LEU A 127 19.16 4.34 -10.16
N CYS A 128 17.99 4.14 -10.77
CA CYS A 128 17.55 2.90 -11.40
C CYS A 128 17.12 3.17 -12.87
N PRO A 129 18.04 3.49 -13.78
CA PRO A 129 17.70 3.71 -15.18
C PRO A 129 17.11 2.43 -15.80
N GLU A 130 16.06 2.57 -16.61
CA GLU A 130 15.24 1.48 -17.19
C GLU A 130 15.98 0.54 -18.17
N ASN A 131 17.31 0.61 -18.26
CA ASN A 131 18.11 -0.14 -19.22
C ASN A 131 19.17 -1.01 -18.53
N PRO A 132 18.86 -2.26 -18.16
CA PRO A 132 19.86 -3.26 -17.83
C PRO A 132 20.27 -4.01 -19.11
N SER A 133 20.70 -3.31 -20.16
CA SER A 133 21.46 -3.95 -21.24
C SER A 133 22.93 -4.06 -20.82
N LEU A 134 23.20 -4.71 -19.69
CA LEU A 134 24.53 -5.21 -19.37
C LEU A 134 24.39 -6.69 -19.04
N PRO A 135 24.97 -7.57 -19.88
CA PRO A 135 24.88 -9.00 -19.66
C PRO A 135 25.57 -9.30 -18.34
N ASP A 136 24.91 -10.17 -17.56
CA ASP A 136 25.42 -11.13 -16.58
C ASP A 136 26.95 -11.22 -16.47
N ARG A 137 27.59 -10.13 -16.06
CA ARG A 137 28.99 -10.14 -15.66
C ARG A 137 28.94 -10.50 -14.20
N ALA A 138 29.18 -11.78 -13.94
CA ALA A 138 29.41 -12.38 -12.63
C ALA A 138 30.63 -11.80 -11.87
N ASP A 139 31.06 -10.58 -12.21
CA ASP A 139 32.16 -9.86 -11.59
C ASP A 139 31.61 -8.57 -10.97
N ASP A 140 30.94 -8.73 -9.83
CA ASP A 140 30.26 -7.71 -9.02
C ASP A 140 31.26 -6.74 -8.32
N GLN A 141 32.34 -6.34 -8.99
CA GLN A 141 33.45 -5.57 -8.41
C GLN A 141 32.95 -4.40 -7.55
N HIS A 142 32.97 -4.61 -6.23
CA HIS A 142 32.87 -3.61 -5.17
C HIS A 142 31.58 -2.75 -5.04
N LEU A 143 30.52 -2.97 -5.84
CA LEU A 143 29.30 -2.14 -5.83
C LEU A 143 28.30 -2.44 -4.69
N ARG A 144 28.77 -2.76 -3.47
CA ARG A 144 28.02 -3.14 -2.25
C ARG A 144 26.49 -2.90 -2.28
N ARG A 145 26.05 -1.64 -2.29
CA ARG A 145 24.63 -1.22 -2.22
C ARG A 145 23.98 -0.93 -3.58
N PHE A 146 24.75 -0.87 -4.67
CA PHE A 146 24.31 -0.56 -6.04
C PHE A 146 24.37 -1.77 -6.98
N LYS A 147 24.42 -2.99 -6.42
CA LYS A 147 24.23 -4.21 -7.21
C LYS A 147 22.90 -4.11 -7.96
N SER A 148 22.89 -4.52 -9.23
CA SER A 148 21.71 -4.43 -10.12
C SER A 148 20.44 -4.96 -9.47
N TYR A 149 20.50 -6.14 -8.85
CA TYR A 149 19.32 -6.72 -8.19
C TYR A 149 18.78 -5.85 -7.01
N ARG A 150 19.62 -5.08 -6.30
CA ARG A 150 19.17 -4.17 -5.22
C ARG A 150 18.42 -2.99 -5.81
N LEU A 151 18.93 -2.46 -6.93
CA LEU A 151 18.31 -1.36 -7.66
C LEU A 151 16.99 -1.81 -8.32
N ASP A 152 16.95 -3.03 -8.86
CA ASP A 152 15.72 -3.63 -9.38
C ASP A 152 14.67 -3.82 -8.28
N ARG A 153 15.08 -4.34 -7.12
CA ARG A 153 14.21 -4.48 -5.96
C ARG A 153 13.71 -3.12 -5.47
N LEU A 154 14.59 -2.13 -5.35
CA LEU A 154 14.22 -0.76 -4.98
C LEU A 154 13.18 -0.19 -5.96
N ASN A 155 13.39 -0.37 -7.28
CA ASN A 155 12.47 0.08 -8.30
C ASN A 155 11.11 -0.64 -8.21
N ASN A 156 11.10 -1.94 -7.95
CA ASN A 156 9.86 -2.71 -7.77
C ASN A 156 9.06 -2.26 -6.53
N GLU A 157 9.74 -1.98 -5.41
CA GLU A 157 9.09 -1.43 -4.22
C GLU A 157 8.56 -0.01 -4.45
N PHE A 158 9.32 0.83 -5.17
CA PHE A 158 8.86 2.17 -5.60
C PHE A 158 7.59 2.08 -6.45
N ARG A 159 7.60 1.24 -7.49
CA ARG A 159 6.42 1.03 -8.37
C ARG A 159 5.22 0.54 -7.57
N SER A 160 5.44 -0.36 -6.60
CA SER A 160 4.38 -0.89 -5.74
C SER A 160 3.82 0.17 -4.79
N LEU A 161 4.67 1.02 -4.21
CA LEU A 161 4.27 2.15 -3.38
C LEU A 161 3.39 3.12 -4.16
N PHE A 162 3.77 3.49 -5.38
CA PHE A 162 3.02 4.48 -6.18
C PHE A 162 1.73 3.90 -6.73
N SER A 163 1.78 2.68 -7.29
CA SER A 163 0.62 2.06 -7.96
C SER A 163 -0.45 1.63 -6.98
N TRP A 164 -0.07 1.03 -5.85
CA TRP A 164 -1.01 0.45 -4.90
C TRP A 164 -1.06 1.29 -3.62
N GLY A 165 0.06 1.56 -2.99
CA GLY A 165 0.07 2.24 -1.68
C GLY A 165 -0.55 3.64 -1.69
N MET A 166 0.00 4.55 -2.51
CA MET A 166 -0.42 5.95 -2.55
C MET A 166 -1.75 6.14 -3.27
N CYS A 167 -1.96 5.47 -4.40
CA CYS A 167 -3.23 5.54 -5.12
C CYS A 167 -4.41 5.02 -4.28
N ASP A 168 -4.23 3.90 -3.57
CA ASP A 168 -5.27 3.36 -2.68
C ASP A 168 -5.51 4.28 -1.49
N LEU A 169 -4.45 4.87 -0.92
CA LEU A 169 -4.57 5.83 0.17
C LEU A 169 -5.37 7.08 -0.26
N PHE A 170 -5.09 7.64 -1.43
CA PHE A 170 -5.82 8.81 -1.95
C PHE A 170 -7.29 8.49 -2.21
N GLN A 171 -7.58 7.30 -2.75
CA GLN A 171 -8.95 6.85 -2.94
C GLN A 171 -9.67 6.68 -1.59
N ALA A 172 -9.06 5.97 -0.64
CA ALA A 172 -9.62 5.74 0.68
C ALA A 172 -9.85 7.07 1.44
N ALA A 173 -8.95 8.05 1.28
CA ALA A 173 -9.10 9.38 1.85
C ALA A 173 -10.31 10.13 1.26
N ASN A 174 -10.51 10.07 -0.06
CA ASN A 174 -11.68 10.64 -0.73
C ASN A 174 -12.99 10.03 -0.24
N GLU A 175 -13.05 8.70 -0.22
CA GLU A 175 -14.22 7.97 0.28
C GLU A 175 -14.52 8.36 1.74
N ARG A 176 -13.48 8.50 2.56
CA ARG A 176 -13.62 8.92 3.95
C ARG A 176 -14.18 10.33 4.10
N ILE A 177 -13.74 11.28 3.28
CA ILE A 177 -14.24 12.67 3.28
C ILE A 177 -15.70 12.72 2.79
N GLY A 178 -16.02 11.97 1.73
CA GLY A 178 -17.39 11.81 1.23
C GLY A 178 -18.34 11.22 2.28
N GLN A 179 -17.94 10.16 2.98
CA GLN A 179 -18.71 9.57 4.09
C GLN A 179 -18.91 10.50 5.30
N MET A 180 -18.13 11.56 5.41
CA MET A 180 -18.31 12.58 6.44
C MET A 180 -19.17 13.76 5.96
N GLU A 181 -19.69 13.73 4.73
CA GLU A 181 -20.50 14.80 4.12
C GLU A 181 -19.79 16.16 4.11
N LEU A 182 -18.45 16.12 4.04
CA LEU A 182 -17.60 17.32 4.07
C LEU A 182 -17.42 17.96 2.69
N THR A 183 -17.86 17.30 1.63
CA THR A 183 -17.87 17.78 0.24
C THR A 183 -19.31 18.02 -0.23
N SER A 184 -19.49 18.97 -1.15
CA SER A 184 -20.76 19.20 -1.83
C SER A 184 -21.05 18.19 -2.94
N ILE A 185 -20.02 17.43 -3.36
CA ILE A 185 -20.10 16.47 -4.45
C ILE A 185 -20.57 15.12 -3.88
N PRO A 186 -21.67 14.54 -4.40
CA PRO A 186 -22.07 13.19 -4.02
C PRO A 186 -20.92 12.21 -4.27
N SER A 187 -20.68 11.29 -3.33
CA SER A 187 -19.71 10.20 -3.52
C SER A 187 -20.18 9.31 -4.66
N ILE A 188 -19.78 9.63 -5.89
CA ILE A 188 -19.93 8.73 -7.03
C ILE A 188 -18.94 7.60 -6.76
N HIS A 189 -19.47 6.42 -6.43
CA HIS A 189 -18.66 5.20 -6.45
C HIS A 189 -18.19 5.00 -7.89
N ASP A 190 -16.90 5.19 -8.15
CA ASP A 190 -16.26 4.77 -9.40
C ASP A 190 -16.47 3.25 -9.51
N GLU A 191 -17.39 2.80 -10.38
CA GLU A 191 -17.63 1.38 -10.66
C GLU A 191 -16.39 0.70 -11.29
N ASP A 192 -15.44 1.50 -11.80
CA ASP A 192 -14.19 1.04 -12.42
C ASP A 192 -13.01 0.93 -11.42
N ALA A 193 -13.24 1.28 -10.14
CA ALA A 193 -12.24 1.09 -9.10
C ALA A 193 -12.35 -0.33 -8.54
N ASP A 194 -11.27 -1.12 -8.68
CA ASP A 194 -11.09 -2.45 -8.09
C ASP A 194 -11.79 -2.56 -6.71
N THR A 195 -12.80 -3.41 -6.65
CA THR A 195 -13.92 -3.40 -5.69
C THR A 195 -13.55 -3.92 -4.31
N ARG A 196 -12.33 -3.66 -3.85
CA ARG A 196 -11.94 -3.88 -2.46
C ARG A 196 -12.17 -2.57 -1.73
N LYS A 197 -13.20 -2.49 -0.87
CA LYS A 197 -13.42 -1.34 0.03
C LYS A 197 -12.08 -0.97 0.69
N LYS A 198 -11.47 0.13 0.24
CA LYS A 198 -10.07 0.44 0.57
C LYS A 198 -10.06 1.10 1.92
N ASP A 199 -9.67 0.35 2.93
CA ASP A 199 -9.51 0.90 4.26
C ASP A 199 -8.28 1.82 4.33
N VAL A 200 -8.44 2.99 4.97
CA VAL A 200 -7.36 3.99 5.12
C VAL A 200 -6.21 3.38 5.92
N GLU A 201 -6.50 2.59 6.96
CA GLU A 201 -5.47 2.01 7.82
C GLU A 201 -4.69 0.89 7.12
N TRP A 202 -5.37 0.05 6.34
CA TRP A 202 -4.70 -0.89 5.43
C TRP A 202 -3.77 -0.18 4.45
N SER A 203 -4.28 0.85 3.76
CA SER A 203 -3.52 1.58 2.72
C SER A 203 -2.29 2.29 3.30
N VAL A 204 -2.44 2.90 4.49
CA VAL A 204 -1.34 3.49 5.25
C VAL A 204 -0.31 2.41 5.61
N SER A 205 -0.75 1.31 6.21
CA SER A 205 0.17 0.24 6.64
C SER A 205 0.95 -0.34 5.46
N TYR A 206 0.27 -0.56 4.33
CA TYR A 206 0.90 -1.00 3.10
C TYR A 206 1.96 0.00 2.61
N ALA A 207 1.61 1.29 2.51
CA ALA A 207 2.54 2.32 2.05
C ALA A 207 3.77 2.45 2.96
N LEU A 208 3.59 2.45 4.29
CA LEU A 208 4.69 2.50 5.25
C LEU A 208 5.60 1.28 5.17
N ASN A 209 5.03 0.08 4.95
CA ASN A 209 5.81 -1.14 4.73
C ASN A 209 6.64 -1.07 3.44
N ARG A 210 6.11 -0.49 2.35
CA ARG A 210 6.88 -0.29 1.11
C ARG A 210 8.01 0.71 1.31
N ILE A 211 7.78 1.81 2.03
CA ILE A 211 8.84 2.78 2.39
C ILE A 211 9.96 2.09 3.16
N LYS A 212 9.62 1.22 4.12
CA LYS A 212 10.59 0.42 4.86
C LYS A 212 11.35 -0.54 3.93
N ALA A 213 10.65 -1.25 3.06
CA ALA A 213 11.26 -2.17 2.10
C ALA A 213 12.21 -1.46 1.11
N MET A 214 11.89 -0.24 0.70
CA MET A 214 12.79 0.61 -0.08
C MET A 214 14.06 0.95 0.69
N SER A 215 13.93 1.33 1.97
CA SER A 215 15.08 1.58 2.86
C SER A 215 15.95 0.34 3.02
N ASP A 216 15.33 -0.82 3.25
CA ASP A 216 16.00 -2.09 3.43
C ASP A 216 16.75 -2.52 2.16
N SER A 217 16.21 -2.23 0.98
CA SER A 217 16.84 -2.58 -0.31
C SER A 217 18.23 -1.96 -0.48
N LEU A 218 18.48 -0.80 0.14
CA LEU A 218 19.77 -0.12 0.12
C LEU A 218 20.61 -0.34 1.39
N SER A 219 19.98 -0.61 2.53
CA SER A 219 20.64 -0.63 3.85
C SER A 219 20.94 -2.03 4.40
N THR A 220 20.16 -3.05 4.03
CA THR A 220 20.31 -4.39 4.63
C THR A 220 21.26 -5.30 3.84
N SER A 221 21.85 -6.25 4.58
CA SER A 221 22.47 -7.45 4.00
C SER A 221 21.43 -8.21 3.16
N GLU A 222 21.86 -8.78 2.04
CA GLU A 222 21.06 -9.58 1.10
C GLU A 222 20.13 -10.61 1.76
N LEU A 223 20.58 -11.17 2.88
CA LEU A 223 19.88 -12.20 3.63
C LEU A 223 18.74 -11.64 4.49
N ALA A 224 18.97 -10.53 5.20
CA ALA A 224 17.96 -9.88 6.04
C ALA A 224 16.80 -9.34 5.19
N ALA A 225 17.11 -8.86 3.99
CA ALA A 225 16.15 -8.35 3.05
C ALA A 225 15.19 -9.44 2.53
N ARG A 226 15.64 -10.69 2.37
CA ARG A 226 14.82 -11.85 1.96
C ARG A 226 13.97 -12.39 3.11
N GLN A 227 14.47 -12.33 4.33
CA GLN A 227 13.78 -12.81 5.53
C GLN A 227 12.46 -12.08 5.78
N VAL A 228 12.38 -10.77 5.48
CA VAL A 228 11.14 -9.97 5.58
C VAL A 228 10.06 -10.46 4.61
N TYR A 229 10.41 -10.79 3.36
CA TYR A 229 9.44 -11.35 2.39
C TYR A 229 8.99 -12.74 2.82
N TRP A 230 9.92 -13.56 3.29
CA TRP A 230 9.59 -14.88 3.81
C TRP A 230 8.65 -14.81 5.02
N GLU A 231 8.75 -13.79 5.87
CA GLU A 231 7.80 -13.58 6.97
C GLU A 231 6.42 -13.10 6.49
N LEU A 232 6.34 -12.33 5.41
CA LEU A 232 5.07 -11.89 4.82
C LEU A 232 4.36 -12.99 4.02
N ASP A 233 5.11 -13.87 3.36
CA ASP A 233 4.56 -14.99 2.56
C ASP A 233 4.27 -16.23 3.42
N ARG A 234 4.87 -16.31 4.62
CA ARG A 234 4.67 -17.43 5.56
C ARG A 234 3.19 -17.70 5.87
N PRO A 235 2.33 -16.71 6.15
CA PRO A 235 0.90 -16.95 6.38
C PRO A 235 0.20 -17.58 5.16
N ASP A 236 0.56 -17.19 3.94
CA ASP A 236 -0.04 -17.73 2.72
C ASP A 236 0.42 -19.16 2.44
N ILE A 237 1.70 -19.44 2.68
CA ILE A 237 2.28 -20.80 2.59
C ILE A 237 1.66 -21.71 3.67
N ASP A 238 1.54 -21.24 4.91
CA ASP A 238 0.94 -21.98 6.01
C ASP A 238 -0.55 -22.25 5.74
N ASN A 239 -1.27 -21.29 5.18
CA ASN A 239 -2.66 -21.46 4.75
C ASN A 239 -2.79 -22.50 3.63
N LEU A 240 -1.89 -22.49 2.65
CA LEU A 240 -1.86 -23.47 1.56
C LEU A 240 -1.57 -24.89 2.10
N LEU A 241 -0.57 -25.02 2.97
CA LEU A 241 -0.22 -26.29 3.62
C LEU A 241 -1.37 -26.83 4.47
N ASN A 242 -2.01 -25.98 5.28
CA ASN A 242 -3.16 -26.35 6.08
C ASN A 242 -4.36 -26.78 5.22
N ASN A 243 -4.58 -26.13 4.08
CA ASN A 243 -5.62 -26.52 3.14
C ASN A 243 -5.32 -27.88 2.48
N ILE A 244 -4.05 -28.16 2.16
CA ILE A 244 -3.62 -29.46 1.62
C ILE A 244 -3.81 -30.56 2.67
N ILE A 245 -3.40 -30.32 3.93
CA ILE A 245 -3.60 -31.25 5.05
C ILE A 245 -5.09 -31.55 5.27
N LYS A 246 -5.95 -30.53 5.24
CA LYS A 246 -7.42 -30.70 5.33
C LYS A 246 -7.98 -31.54 4.18
N LYS A 247 -7.45 -31.39 2.96
CA LYS A 247 -7.88 -32.17 1.79
C LYS A 247 -7.37 -33.63 1.82
N LEU A 248 -6.21 -33.87 2.42
CA LEU A 248 -5.60 -35.19 2.54
C LEU A 248 -6.18 -36.02 3.70
N ASN A 249 -6.89 -35.39 4.62
CA ASN A 249 -7.71 -36.07 5.63
C ASN A 249 -9.19 -36.02 5.24
N PRO A 250 -9.66 -36.82 4.26
CA PRO A 250 -11.09 -37.08 4.15
C PRO A 250 -11.52 -37.82 5.42
N SER A 251 -12.47 -37.22 6.14
CA SER A 251 -13.12 -37.76 7.33
C SER A 251 -13.29 -39.29 7.22
N THR A 252 -12.64 -40.02 8.12
CA THR A 252 -12.82 -41.47 8.33
C THR A 252 -14.17 -41.78 8.98
N ASP A 253 -15.23 -41.10 8.55
CA ASP A 253 -16.58 -41.26 9.09
C ASP A 253 -17.60 -41.38 7.97
N SER A 254 -17.51 -42.49 7.25
CA SER A 254 -18.69 -43.16 6.70
C SER A 254 -18.36 -44.61 6.39
N ARG A 255 -18.25 -45.42 7.44
CA ARG A 255 -18.51 -46.86 7.31
C ARG A 255 -19.88 -47.11 7.90
N LYS A 256 -20.92 -46.81 7.13
CA LYS A 256 -22.22 -47.47 7.29
C LYS A 256 -21.97 -48.97 7.14
N VAL A 257 -21.93 -49.66 8.26
CA VAL A 257 -21.98 -51.13 8.33
C VAL A 257 -23.42 -51.50 8.03
N GLU A 258 -23.65 -52.06 6.84
CA GLU A 258 -24.88 -52.79 6.57
C GLU A 258 -24.53 -54.10 5.84
N GLY A 259 -24.79 -55.21 6.53
CA GLY A 259 -24.99 -56.53 5.95
C GLY A 259 -23.81 -57.51 6.03
N ARG A 260 -23.94 -58.51 6.91
CA ARG A 260 -24.11 -59.91 6.45
C ARG A 260 -24.61 -60.85 7.56
N PRO A 261 -25.26 -61.96 7.17
CA PRO A 261 -26.23 -62.71 7.96
C PRO A 261 -25.60 -63.77 8.86
N THR A 262 -26.31 -64.06 9.95
CA THR A 262 -26.04 -65.14 10.91
C THR A 262 -26.41 -66.51 10.35
N LEU A 263 -25.55 -67.51 10.58
CA LEU A 263 -25.77 -68.96 10.84
C LEU A 263 -24.48 -69.71 10.41
N PRO A 264 -24.13 -70.90 10.95
CA PRO A 264 -24.89 -71.80 11.83
C PRO A 264 -24.10 -72.32 13.06
N ALA A 265 -24.76 -73.00 13.98
CA ALA A 265 -24.14 -74.00 14.84
C ALA A 265 -25.06 -75.22 14.90
N HIS A 266 -24.54 -76.40 14.55
CA HIS A 266 -24.80 -77.69 15.19
C HIS A 266 -24.18 -78.80 14.32
N THR A 267 -23.08 -79.38 14.80
CA THR A 267 -22.69 -80.74 14.44
C THR A 267 -22.39 -81.47 15.75
N LEU A 268 -23.37 -82.24 16.22
CA LEU A 268 -23.14 -83.37 17.10
C LEU A 268 -23.48 -84.60 16.27
N VAL A 269 -22.54 -85.53 16.22
CA VAL A 269 -22.70 -86.95 16.60
C VAL A 269 -21.48 -87.68 16.09
N ASN A 270 -20.79 -88.36 17.01
CA ASN A 270 -20.29 -89.71 16.79
C ASN A 270 -20.02 -90.33 18.17
N GLN A 271 -20.76 -91.38 18.50
CA GLN A 271 -20.47 -92.32 19.57
C GLN A 271 -20.72 -93.74 19.09
N SER A 272 -19.76 -94.62 19.34
CA SER A 272 -19.74 -96.08 19.17
C SER A 272 -18.50 -96.54 19.96
N PHE A 273 -18.44 -97.57 20.80
CA PHE A 273 -19.25 -98.76 21.09
C PHE A 273 -19.13 -99.09 22.60
N ASP A 274 -20.19 -99.56 23.24
CA ASP A 274 -20.42 -100.98 23.63
C ASP A 274 -21.90 -101.18 24.01
#